data_AF-A0A6N9YIA6-F1
#
_entry.id   AF-A0A6N9YIA6-F1
#
_cell.length_a   1.000
_cell.length_b   1.000
_cell.length_c   1.000
_cell.angle_alpha   90.00
_cell.angle_beta   90.00
_cell.angle_gamma   90.00
#
_symmetry.space_group_name_H-M   'P 1'
#
loop_
_entity.id
_entity.type
_entity.pdbx_description
1 polymer ?
#
loop_
_entity_poly.entity_id
_entity_poly.type
_entity_poly.pdbx_seq_one_letter_code
_entity_poly.pdbx_strand_id
1 'polypeptide(L)'
;MYAIPAAAEVLGVTPTALEAALRRGETIASLTEGCGLDVDRMTEQVLDAEVPDIEALASIAGFDSDEIDQFAAELRNYLISFIHEGEQAANALFDGPVLAAA
;
A
#
# COMPACT_ATOMS: atom_id res chain seq x y z
N MET A 1 0.32 6.33 6.60
CA MET A 1 0.25 5.71 5.27
C MET A 1 0.04 6.82 4.25
N TYR A 2 1.08 7.18 3.50
CA TYR A 2 1.06 8.15 2.40
C TYR A 2 0.81 7.51 1.03
N ALA A 3 0.42 6.23 0.98
CA ALA A 3 0.10 5.52 -0.26
C ALA A 3 -0.94 6.26 -1.13
N ILE A 4 -2.03 6.75 -0.53
CA ILE A 4 -3.06 7.53 -1.24
C ILE A 4 -2.49 8.88 -1.73
N PRO A 5 -1.84 9.71 -0.89
CA PRO A 5 -1.15 10.90 -1.35
C PRO A 5 -0.16 10.66 -2.51
N ALA A 6 0.71 9.65 -2.41
CA ALA A 6 1.70 9.32 -3.43
C ALA A 6 1.05 8.91 -4.75
N ALA A 7 0.07 8.00 -4.71
CA ALA A 7 -0.66 7.58 -5.90
C ALA A 7 -1.46 8.74 -6.52
N ALA A 8 -2.06 9.61 -5.70
CA ALA A 8 -2.80 10.77 -6.17
C ALA A 8 -1.89 11.77 -6.90
N GLU A 9 -0.67 12.00 -6.42
CA GLU A 9 0.33 12.84 -7.09
C GLU A 9 0.67 12.29 -8.48
N VAL A 10 0.94 10.98 -8.60
CA VAL A 10 1.24 10.33 -9.88
C VAL A 10 0.06 10.40 -10.85
N LEU A 11 -1.16 10.21 -10.37
CA LEU A 11 -2.39 10.30 -11.17
C LEU A 11 -2.76 11.76 -11.52
N GLY A 12 -2.13 12.75 -10.89
CA GLY A 12 -2.47 14.16 -11.07
C GLY A 12 -3.85 14.53 -10.51
N VAL A 13 -4.29 13.85 -9.45
CA VAL A 13 -5.58 14.09 -8.77
C VAL A 13 -5.35 14.50 -7.31
N THR A 14 -6.39 14.95 -6.62
CA THR A 14 -6.30 15.19 -5.18
C THR A 14 -6.47 13.86 -4.42
N PRO A 15 -5.88 13.73 -3.21
CA PRO A 15 -6.09 12.54 -2.36
C PRO A 15 -7.58 12.25 -2.12
N THR A 16 -8.38 13.28 -1.86
CA THR A 16 -9.84 13.15 -1.67
C THR A 16 -10.57 12.64 -2.92
N ALA A 17 -10.13 13.03 -4.12
CA ALA A 17 -10.71 12.53 -5.36
C ALA A 17 -10.37 11.04 -5.58
N LEU A 18 -9.11 10.65 -5.27
CA LEU A 18 -8.70 9.25 -5.28
C LEU A 18 -9.50 8.43 -4.28
N GLU A 19 -9.60 8.85 -3.02
CA GLU A 19 -10.43 8.19 -2.00
C GLU A 19 -11.89 8.03 -2.42
N ALA A 20 -12.45 9.02 -3.12
CA ALA A 20 -13.81 8.92 -3.64
C ALA A 20 -13.92 7.88 -4.76
N ALA A 21 -12.90 7.69 -5.58
CA ALA A 21 -12.85 6.63 -6.60
C ALA A 21 -12.70 5.24 -5.98
N LEU A 22 -11.78 5.10 -5.00
CA LEU A 22 -11.58 3.84 -4.29
C LEU A 22 -12.87 3.38 -3.59
N ARG A 23 -13.62 4.30 -2.98
CA ARG A 23 -14.94 3.99 -2.38
C ARG A 23 -16.01 3.55 -3.37
N ARG A 24 -15.84 3.83 -4.67
CA ARG A 24 -16.73 3.32 -5.73
C ARG A 24 -16.33 1.93 -6.23
N GLY A 25 -15.23 1.38 -5.73
CA GLY A 25 -14.71 0.07 -6.12
C GLY A 25 -13.64 0.12 -7.21
N GLU A 26 -13.15 1.31 -7.56
CA GLU A 26 -11.98 1.44 -8.44
C GLU A 26 -10.70 1.09 -7.65
N THR A 27 -9.70 0.51 -8.32
CA THR A 27 -8.37 0.27 -7.72
C THR A 27 -7.37 1.28 -8.25
N ILE A 28 -6.28 1.52 -7.51
CA ILE A 28 -5.20 2.40 -7.98
C ILE A 28 -4.64 1.88 -9.32
N ALA A 29 -4.49 0.57 -9.46
CA ALA A 29 -4.10 -0.05 -10.73
C ALA A 29 -5.06 0.29 -11.88
N SER A 30 -6.38 0.07 -11.69
CA SER A 30 -7.37 0.36 -12.74
C SER A 30 -7.42 1.85 -13.14
N LEU A 31 -7.24 2.74 -12.17
CA LEU A 31 -7.15 4.19 -12.40
C LEU A 31 -5.87 4.55 -13.18
N THR A 32 -4.74 3.94 -12.81
CA THR A 32 -3.44 4.14 -13.46
C THR A 32 -3.50 3.71 -14.93
N GLU A 33 -4.04 2.53 -15.20
CA GLU A 33 -4.28 2.05 -16.58
C GLU A 33 -5.23 2.96 -17.35
N GLY A 34 -6.31 3.43 -16.71
CA GLY A 34 -7.26 4.37 -17.30
C GLY A 34 -6.63 5.72 -17.69
N CYS A 35 -5.58 6.13 -16.98
CA CYS A 35 -4.76 7.30 -17.31
C CYS A 35 -3.65 7.02 -18.35
N GLY A 36 -3.50 5.77 -18.81
CA GLY A 36 -2.43 5.35 -19.72
C GLY A 36 -1.05 5.35 -19.08
N LEU A 37 -0.99 5.22 -17.76
CA LEU A 37 0.24 5.14 -16.97
C LEU A 37 0.64 3.68 -16.71
N ASP A 38 1.89 3.48 -16.33
CA ASP A 38 2.46 2.18 -16.01
C ASP A 38 2.16 1.80 -14.54
N VAL A 39 1.48 0.66 -14.34
CA VAL A 39 1.06 0.17 -13.02
C VAL A 39 2.24 -0.34 -12.20
N ASP A 40 3.24 -0.94 -12.83
CA ASP A 40 4.43 -1.42 -12.12
C ASP A 40 5.21 -0.22 -11.58
N ARG A 41 5.36 0.82 -12.40
CA ARG A 41 5.97 2.09 -11.98
C ARG A 41 5.16 2.82 -10.90
N MET A 42 3.83 2.73 -10.94
CA MET A 42 2.98 3.26 -9.86
C MET A 42 3.25 2.49 -8.55
N THR A 43 3.32 1.16 -8.63
CA THR A 43 3.59 0.28 -7.49
C THR A 43 4.93 0.62 -6.84
N GLU A 44 6.00 0.71 -7.65
CA GLU A 44 7.33 1.08 -7.18
C GLU A 44 7.34 2.43 -6.46
N GLN A 45 6.71 3.46 -7.03
CA GLN A 45 6.67 4.80 -6.40
C GLN A 45 5.95 4.82 -5.06
N VAL A 46 4.86 4.06 -4.92
CA VAL A 46 4.16 3.95 -3.63
C VAL A 46 5.02 3.19 -2.61
N LEU A 47 5.72 2.13 -3.02
CA LEU A 47 6.63 1.39 -2.14
C LEU A 47 7.80 2.27 -1.67
N ASP A 48 8.41 3.02 -2.59
CA ASP A 48 9.53 3.92 -2.29
C ASP A 48 9.13 5.08 -1.36
N ALA A 49 7.85 5.50 -1.43
CA ALA A 49 7.32 6.53 -0.54
C ALA A 49 7.04 6.03 0.88
N GLU A 50 6.60 4.77 1.05
CA GLU A 50 6.12 4.26 2.33
C GLU A 50 7.14 3.43 3.11
N VAL A 51 7.86 2.55 2.42
CA VAL A 51 8.65 1.50 3.09
C VAL A 51 9.82 2.08 3.87
N PRO A 52 10.60 3.05 3.35
CA PRO A 52 11.71 3.66 4.10
C PRO A 52 11.26 4.33 5.41
N ASP A 53 10.07 4.94 5.42
CA ASP A 53 9.54 5.60 6.61
C ASP A 53 9.23 4.58 7.72
N ILE A 54 8.68 3.42 7.38
CA ILE A 54 8.42 2.35 8.35
C ILE A 54 9.71 1.69 8.82
N GLU A 55 10.66 1.41 7.92
CA GLU A 55 11.98 0.89 8.30
C GLU A 55 12.68 1.85 9.30
N ALA A 56 12.62 3.16 9.05
CA ALA A 56 13.17 4.18 9.93
C ALA A 56 12.45 4.24 11.29
N LEU A 57 11.12 4.19 11.30
CA LEU A 57 10.34 4.21 12.54
C LEU A 57 10.57 2.96 13.39
N ALA A 58 10.67 1.78 12.77
CA ALA A 58 10.98 0.54 13.47
C ALA A 58 12.40 0.56 14.05
N SER A 59 13.38 1.08 13.30
CA SER A 59 14.73 1.29 13.83
C SER A 59 14.75 2.24 15.03
N ILE A 60 14.02 3.36 14.97
CA ILE A 60 13.89 4.32 16.08
C ILE A 60 13.21 3.68 17.30
N ALA A 61 12.24 2.78 17.07
CA ALA A 61 11.57 2.04 18.13
C ALA A 61 12.43 0.93 18.76
N GLY A 62 13.59 0.61 18.17
CA GLY A 62 14.57 -0.33 18.71
C GLY A 62 14.36 -1.79 18.29
N PHE A 63 13.60 -2.03 17.22
CA PHE A 63 13.53 -3.36 16.58
C PHE A 63 14.87 -3.75 15.95
N ASP A 64 15.15 -5.05 15.87
CA ASP A 64 16.35 -5.55 15.20
C ASP A 64 16.20 -5.62 13.68
N SER A 65 17.28 -5.92 12.95
CA SER A 65 17.28 -5.91 11.48
C SER A 65 16.35 -6.97 10.88
N ASP A 66 16.26 -8.14 11.52
CA ASP A 66 15.45 -9.24 10.98
C ASP A 66 13.96 -8.92 11.17
N GLU A 67 13.60 -8.32 12.31
CA GLU A 67 12.26 -7.81 12.58
C GLU A 67 11.88 -6.69 11.60
N ILE A 68 12.78 -5.73 11.35
CA ILE A 68 12.56 -4.63 10.39
C ILE A 68 12.34 -5.17 8.97
N ASP A 69 13.18 -6.11 8.53
CA ASP A 69 13.06 -6.73 7.21
C ASP A 69 11.73 -7.47 7.06
N GLN A 70 11.29 -8.16 8.11
CA GLN A 70 9.98 -8.80 8.13
C GLN A 70 8.84 -7.78 8.01
N PHE A 71 8.84 -6.73 8.84
CA PHE A 71 7.81 -5.68 8.78
C PHE A 71 7.76 -5.01 7.41
N ALA A 72 8.91 -4.73 6.82
CA ALA A 72 9.01 -4.11 5.51
C ALA A 72 8.47 -5.05 4.41
N ALA A 73 8.70 -6.36 4.50
CA ALA A 73 8.13 -7.35 3.58
C ALA A 73 6.60 -7.45 3.70
N GLU A 74 6.07 -7.46 4.93
CA GLU A 74 4.62 -7.47 5.18
C GLU A 74 3.95 -6.20 4.62
N LEU A 75 4.55 -5.03 4.85
CA LEU A 75 4.06 -3.76 4.28
C LEU A 75 4.11 -3.76 2.75
N ARG A 76 5.18 -4.26 2.13
CA ARG A 76 5.27 -4.38 0.67
C ARG A 76 4.10 -5.20 0.12
N ASN A 77 3.79 -6.35 0.73
CA ASN A 77 2.67 -7.19 0.32
C ASN A 77 1.32 -6.47 0.50
N TYR A 78 1.14 -5.77 1.63
CA TYR A 78 -0.06 -4.96 1.87
C TYR A 78 -0.27 -3.93 0.76
N LEU A 79 0.77 -3.14 0.45
CA LEU A 79 0.68 -2.06 -0.52
C LEU A 79 0.43 -2.58 -1.94
N ILE A 80 1.06 -3.69 -2.32
CA ILE A 80 0.79 -4.34 -3.61
C ILE A 80 -0.69 -4.76 -3.69
N SER A 81 -1.22 -5.45 -2.68
CA SER A 81 -2.63 -5.85 -2.69
C SER A 81 -3.56 -4.63 -2.64
N PHE A 82 -3.22 -3.59 -1.88
CA PHE A 82 -3.99 -2.35 -1.83
C PHE A 82 -4.09 -1.67 -3.20
N ILE A 83 -2.99 -1.64 -3.95
CA ILE A 83 -2.92 -1.00 -5.28
C ILE A 83 -3.72 -1.79 -6.31
N HIS A 84 -3.56 -3.12 -6.32
CA HIS A 84 -4.09 -4.00 -7.36
C HIS A 84 -5.51 -4.49 -7.08
N GLU A 85 -5.82 -4.76 -5.82
CA GLU A 85 -7.05 -5.44 -5.38
C GLU A 85 -7.91 -4.58 -4.45
N GLY A 86 -7.36 -3.49 -3.90
CA GLY A 86 -8.05 -2.55 -3.03
C GLY A 86 -7.94 -2.86 -1.53
N GLU A 87 -8.45 -1.93 -0.72
CA GLU A 87 -8.29 -1.93 0.75
C GLU A 87 -8.83 -3.19 1.42
N GLN A 88 -9.96 -3.71 0.96
CA GLN A 88 -10.56 -4.90 1.57
C GLN A 88 -9.68 -6.15 1.41
N ALA A 89 -9.09 -6.33 0.22
CA ALA A 89 -8.19 -7.45 -0.05
C ALA A 89 -6.89 -7.30 0.74
N ALA A 90 -6.33 -6.09 0.77
CA ALA A 90 -5.13 -5.78 1.53
C ALA A 90 -5.32 -6.05 3.04
N ASN A 91 -6.44 -5.62 3.62
CA ASN A 91 -6.74 -5.86 5.03
C ASN A 91 -6.94 -7.36 5.32
N ALA A 92 -7.52 -8.13 4.39
CA ALA A 92 -7.71 -9.57 4.55
C ALA A 92 -6.39 -10.36 4.68
N LEU A 93 -5.26 -9.81 4.22
CA LEU A 93 -3.93 -10.40 4.43
C LEU A 93 -3.52 -10.40 5.91
N PHE A 94 -4.02 -9.43 6.69
CA PHE A 94 -3.72 -9.27 8.12
C PHE A 94 -4.86 -9.78 9.01
N ASP A 95 -6.10 -9.79 8.50
CA ASP A 95 -7.30 -10.27 9.19
C ASP A 95 -7.54 -11.79 9.03
N GLY A 96 -6.59 -12.54 8.45
CA GLY A 96 -6.63 -14.00 8.37
C GLY A 96 -6.81 -14.68 9.75
N PRO A 97 -7.41 -15.89 9.83
CA PRO A 97 -8.14 -16.30 11.01
C PRO A 97 -7.24 -16.47 12.24
N VAL A 98 -7.45 -15.59 13.22
CA VAL A 98 -7.19 -15.80 14.66
C VAL A 98 -8.05 -16.95 15.26
N LEU A 99 -8.72 -17.76 14.42
CA LEU A 99 -9.60 -18.86 14.81
C LEU A 99 -9.28 -20.15 14.02
N ALA A 100 -8.13 -20.76 14.28
CA ALA A 100 -7.88 -22.18 13.98
C ALA A 100 -6.89 -22.85 14.96
N ALA A 101 -6.85 -22.37 16.19
CA ALA A 101 -6.20 -23.06 17.31
C ALA A 101 -7.17 -23.08 18.50
N ALA A 102 -8.20 -23.91 18.39
CA ALA A 102 -9.07 -24.34 19.49
C ALA A 102 -8.96 -25.85 19.63
#